data_AF-A0AAV9D840-F1
#
_entry.id   AF-A0AAV9D840-F1
#
_cell.length_a   1.000
_cell.length_b   1.000
_cell.length_c   1.000
_cell.angle_alpha   90.00
_cell.angle_beta   90.00
_cell.angle_gamma   90.00
#
_symmetry.space_group_name_H-M   'P 1'
#
loop_
_entity.id
_entity.type
_entity.pdbx_description
1 polymer ?
#
loop_
_entity_poly.entity_id
_entity_poly.type
_entity_poly.pdbx_seq_one_letter_code
_entity_poly.pdbx_strand_id
1 'polypeptide(L)'
;MGWLLMAMGIASMAWAISLFRLFCSPSTPTSFSKEKKNILLVIAHPDDESMFFSPTILSLGKEGHNLQILCTSTGNADGKGDLRKEELYRACGILKISPDQVKIIDHPSFQDGFHHAWDHHLLARIVEEHIKLWDIELLITFDSHGVSGHPNHRDVHHGIRMVLSGNSQRKIEAWELISTTILRKYSGPLDIWLSILQSKCYRGRHTHCFLNSYPRKTYLAMAQHDSQWIWFRKLFVAFSGYTYVNIIRRINV
;
A
#
# COMPACT_ATOMS: atom_id res chain seq x y z
N MET A 1 38.20 12.64 -6.76
CA MET A 1 37.50 11.84 -7.79
C MET A 1 37.47 10.34 -7.48
N GLY A 2 38.59 9.69 -7.12
CA GLY A 2 38.61 8.24 -6.82
C GLY A 2 37.67 7.78 -5.69
N TRP A 3 37.59 8.53 -4.58
CA TRP A 3 36.70 8.20 -3.46
C TRP A 3 35.21 8.23 -3.82
N LEU A 4 34.79 9.12 -4.73
CA LEU A 4 33.39 9.19 -5.19
C LEU A 4 33.02 7.99 -6.06
N LEU A 5 33.90 7.61 -6.98
CA LEU A 5 33.70 6.41 -7.82
C LEU A 5 33.63 5.15 -6.97
N MET A 6 34.52 5.03 -5.97
CA MET A 6 34.51 3.92 -5.03
C MET A 6 33.21 3.88 -4.21
N ALA A 7 32.76 5.03 -3.69
CA ALA A 7 31.50 5.12 -2.95
C ALA A 7 30.29 4.71 -3.80
N MET A 8 30.21 5.14 -5.06
CA MET A 8 29.16 4.73 -6.00
C MET A 8 29.23 3.23 -6.32
N GLY A 9 30.44 2.67 -6.47
CA GLY A 9 30.65 1.23 -6.65
C GLY A 9 30.14 0.41 -5.46
N ILE A 10 30.45 0.84 -4.23
CA ILE A 10 29.97 0.18 -3.02
C ILE A 10 28.44 0.28 -2.90
N ALA A 11 27.87 1.47 -3.15
CA ALA A 11 26.43 1.67 -3.08
C ALA A 11 25.66 0.82 -4.10
N SER A 12 26.13 0.76 -5.35
CA SER A 12 25.52 -0.08 -6.40
C SER A 12 25.63 -1.57 -6.07
N MET A 13 26.76 -2.02 -5.54
CA MET A 13 26.92 -3.41 -5.10
C MET A 13 25.98 -3.74 -3.93
N ALA A 14 25.88 -2.86 -2.93
CA ALA A 14 24.93 -3.03 -1.81
C ALA A 14 23.48 -3.09 -2.29
N TRP A 15 23.13 -2.25 -3.26
CA TRP A 15 21.80 -2.23 -3.89
C TRP A 15 21.52 -3.55 -4.62
N ALA A 16 22.47 -4.04 -5.41
CA ALA A 16 22.37 -5.32 -6.13
C ALA A 16 22.26 -6.52 -5.18
N ILE A 17 23.08 -6.56 -4.12
CA ILE A 17 23.00 -7.60 -3.07
C ILE A 17 21.62 -7.58 -2.40
N SER A 18 21.09 -6.39 -2.11
CA SER A 18 19.78 -6.25 -1.48
C SER A 18 18.65 -6.72 -2.39
N LEU A 19 18.74 -6.43 -3.69
CA LEU A 19 17.81 -6.96 -4.68
C LEU A 19 17.93 -8.49 -4.79
N PHE A 20 19.16 -9.01 -4.83
CA PHE A 20 19.44 -10.45 -4.92
C PHE A 20 18.86 -11.24 -3.75
N ARG A 21 18.79 -10.64 -2.56
CA ARG A 21 18.19 -11.25 -1.38
C ARG A 21 16.74 -11.70 -1.61
N LEU A 22 15.95 -10.95 -2.39
CA LEU A 22 14.57 -11.31 -2.70
C LEU A 22 14.47 -12.67 -3.41
N PHE A 23 15.52 -13.08 -4.12
CA PHE A 23 15.59 -14.36 -4.83
C PHE A 23 16.21 -15.49 -3.98
N CYS A 24 17.18 -15.18 -3.11
CA CYS A 24 17.89 -16.20 -2.32
C CYS A 24 17.26 -16.52 -0.97
N SER A 25 16.49 -15.60 -0.39
CA SER A 25 15.74 -15.86 0.84
C SER A 25 14.36 -15.22 0.73
N PRO A 26 13.45 -15.85 -0.05
CA PRO A 26 12.06 -15.44 -0.12
C PRO A 26 11.29 -15.74 1.18
N SER A 27 11.97 -16.16 2.24
CA SER A 27 11.40 -16.33 3.58
C SER A 27 10.88 -14.99 4.06
N THR A 28 9.60 -14.77 3.80
CA THR A 28 8.81 -13.78 4.51
C THR A 28 8.99 -14.04 6.00
N PRO A 29 9.16 -13.01 6.83
CA PRO A 29 8.95 -13.19 8.26
C PRO A 29 7.54 -13.78 8.41
N THR A 30 7.44 -14.93 9.09
CA THR A 30 6.21 -15.60 9.60
C THR A 30 4.88 -15.13 9.00
N SER A 31 4.14 -16.01 8.32
CA SER A 31 2.80 -15.74 7.76
C SER A 31 1.98 -14.76 8.60
N PHE A 32 1.37 -13.78 7.90
CA PHE A 32 0.63 -12.70 8.51
C PHE A 32 -0.54 -13.22 9.36
N SER A 33 -1.25 -14.23 8.87
CA SER A 33 -2.22 -14.98 9.64
C SER A 33 -2.28 -16.44 9.20
N LYS A 34 -2.39 -17.36 10.17
CA LYS A 34 -2.49 -18.81 9.90
C LYS A 34 -3.80 -19.21 9.24
N GLU A 35 -4.84 -18.40 9.42
CA GLU A 35 -6.18 -18.64 8.90
C GLU A 35 -6.42 -17.72 7.70
N LYS A 36 -7.15 -18.22 6.71
CA LYS A 36 -7.61 -17.40 5.59
C LYS A 36 -8.60 -16.37 6.14
N LYS A 37 -8.45 -15.13 5.68
CA LYS A 37 -9.24 -13.99 6.14
C LYS A 37 -9.80 -13.24 4.94
N ASN A 38 -10.96 -12.62 5.12
CA ASN A 38 -11.47 -11.58 4.23
C ASN A 38 -10.86 -10.24 4.64
N ILE A 39 -10.06 -9.65 3.75
CA ILE A 39 -9.27 -8.43 3.98
C ILE A 39 -9.79 -7.34 3.06
N LEU A 40 -9.97 -6.13 3.59
CA LEU A 40 -10.26 -4.94 2.80
C LEU A 40 -9.07 -3.98 2.84
N LEU A 41 -8.49 -3.70 1.68
CA LEU A 41 -7.53 -2.63 1.48
C LEU A 41 -8.28 -1.36 1.06
N VAL A 42 -8.18 -0.30 1.86
CA VAL A 42 -8.79 1.01 1.56
C VAL A 42 -7.72 1.99 1.14
N ILE A 43 -7.81 2.47 -0.10
CA ILE A 43 -6.89 3.41 -0.75
C ILE A 43 -7.62 4.70 -1.14
N ALA A 44 -6.87 5.76 -1.41
CA ALA A 44 -7.45 7.06 -1.76
C ALA A 44 -7.63 7.18 -3.28
N HIS A 45 -6.65 6.75 -4.06
CA HIS A 45 -6.56 7.04 -5.49
C HIS A 45 -6.25 5.81 -6.34
N PRO A 46 -6.64 5.82 -7.62
CA PRO A 46 -6.11 4.90 -8.62
C PRO A 46 -4.60 5.11 -8.79
N ASP A 47 -3.80 4.08 -8.51
CA ASP A 47 -2.32 3.98 -8.52
C ASP A 47 -1.70 3.63 -7.15
N ASP A 48 -2.41 3.92 -6.05
CA ASP A 48 -1.96 3.65 -4.68
C ASP A 48 -1.64 2.16 -4.46
N GLU A 49 -2.45 1.28 -5.06
CA GLU A 49 -2.29 -0.17 -4.97
C GLU A 49 -0.96 -0.62 -5.57
N SER A 50 -0.57 0.02 -6.68
CA SER A 50 0.67 -0.25 -7.40
C SER A 50 1.85 0.40 -6.71
N MET A 51 1.74 1.69 -6.35
CA MET A 51 2.86 2.45 -5.80
C MET A 51 3.22 2.07 -4.36
N PHE A 52 2.23 1.79 -3.52
CA PHE A 52 2.46 1.71 -2.07
C PHE A 52 2.19 0.31 -1.51
N PHE A 53 1.21 -0.42 -2.06
CA PHE A 53 0.70 -1.65 -1.45
C PHE A 53 1.02 -2.94 -2.21
N SER A 54 1.74 -2.88 -3.34
CA SER A 54 2.11 -4.09 -4.10
C SER A 54 2.72 -5.21 -3.24
N PRO A 55 3.71 -4.95 -2.35
CA PRO A 55 4.25 -5.99 -1.46
C PRO A 55 3.18 -6.64 -0.57
N THR A 56 2.30 -5.83 0.04
CA THR A 56 1.19 -6.31 0.86
C THR A 56 0.21 -7.15 0.04
N ILE A 57 -0.28 -6.64 -1.10
CA ILE A 57 -1.28 -7.31 -1.95
C ILE A 57 -0.76 -8.68 -2.41
N LEU A 58 0.45 -8.72 -2.95
CA LEU A 58 1.04 -9.94 -3.50
C LEU A 58 1.35 -10.98 -2.41
N SER A 59 1.75 -10.53 -1.21
CA SER A 59 2.01 -11.43 -0.08
C SER A 59 0.71 -12.03 0.46
N LEU A 60 -0.33 -11.22 0.67
CA LEU A 60 -1.63 -11.70 1.16
C LEU A 60 -2.30 -12.67 0.17
N GLY A 61 -2.23 -12.36 -1.13
CA GLY A 61 -2.72 -13.27 -2.17
C GLY A 61 -1.95 -14.58 -2.22
N LYS A 62 -0.63 -14.57 -1.98
CA LYS A 62 0.19 -15.80 -1.87
C LYS A 62 -0.18 -16.64 -0.65
N GLU A 63 -0.53 -16.00 0.47
CA GLU A 63 -1.02 -16.66 1.68
C GLU A 63 -2.47 -17.17 1.54
N GLY A 64 -3.16 -16.80 0.45
CA GLY A 64 -4.50 -17.29 0.13
C GLY A 64 -5.62 -16.54 0.85
N HIS A 65 -5.36 -15.33 1.34
CA HIS A 65 -6.39 -14.43 1.84
C HIS A 65 -7.27 -13.92 0.69
N ASN A 66 -8.53 -13.63 1.01
CA ASN A 66 -9.44 -12.99 0.09
C ASN A 66 -9.32 -11.46 0.24
N LEU A 67 -8.82 -10.79 -0.79
CA LEU A 67 -8.53 -9.35 -0.73
C LEU A 67 -9.51 -8.55 -1.59
N GLN A 68 -10.25 -7.66 -0.93
CA GLN A 68 -11.06 -6.62 -1.56
C GLN A 68 -10.29 -5.29 -1.56
N ILE A 69 -10.48 -4.48 -2.59
CA ILE A 69 -9.94 -3.11 -2.69
C ILE A 69 -11.10 -2.13 -2.76
N LEU A 70 -11.10 -1.15 -1.87
CA LEU A 70 -11.98 0.02 -1.92
C LEU A 70 -11.13 1.26 -2.21
N CYS A 71 -11.27 1.80 -3.41
CA CYS A 71 -10.66 3.07 -3.82
C CYS A 71 -11.65 4.21 -3.61
N THR A 72 -11.28 5.18 -2.77
CA THR A 72 -12.23 6.17 -2.23
C THR A 72 -12.51 7.33 -3.17
N SER A 73 -11.73 7.50 -4.23
CA SER A 73 -11.95 8.49 -5.28
C SER A 73 -11.62 7.92 -6.66
N THR A 74 -12.05 8.60 -7.71
CA THR A 74 -11.66 8.29 -9.09
C THR A 74 -10.31 8.91 -9.50
N GLY A 75 -9.64 9.65 -8.59
CA GLY A 75 -8.41 10.37 -8.93
C GLY A 75 -8.62 11.46 -10.00
N ASN A 76 -9.76 12.15 -9.97
CA ASN A 76 -10.20 13.03 -11.07
C ASN A 76 -9.62 14.46 -11.04
N ALA A 77 -8.53 14.72 -10.30
CA ALA A 77 -7.97 16.09 -10.19
C ALA A 77 -7.61 16.69 -11.56
N ASP A 78 -7.19 15.85 -12.52
CA ASP A 78 -6.83 16.25 -13.88
C ASP A 78 -7.98 16.06 -14.90
N GLY A 79 -9.20 15.78 -14.46
CA GLY A 79 -10.34 15.48 -15.35
C GLY A 79 -10.24 14.10 -16.05
N LYS A 80 -9.44 13.17 -15.51
CA LYS A 80 -9.17 11.84 -16.09
C LYS A 80 -9.75 10.67 -15.29
N GLY A 81 -10.73 10.91 -14.41
CA GLY A 81 -11.25 9.93 -13.47
C GLY A 81 -11.81 8.67 -14.13
N ASP A 82 -12.54 8.82 -15.25
CA ASP A 82 -13.07 7.67 -16.00
C ASP A 82 -11.97 6.78 -16.57
N LEU A 83 -10.93 7.39 -17.14
CA LEU A 83 -9.75 6.65 -17.62
C LEU A 83 -9.03 5.95 -16.45
N ARG A 84 -8.81 6.66 -15.34
CA ARG A 84 -8.10 6.14 -14.16
C ARG A 84 -8.84 4.99 -13.47
N LYS A 85 -10.18 4.94 -13.54
CA LYS A 85 -10.97 3.78 -13.11
C LYS A 85 -10.58 2.52 -13.87
N GLU A 86 -10.55 2.59 -15.20
CA GLU A 86 -10.17 1.46 -16.07
C GLU A 86 -8.70 1.06 -15.88
N GLU A 87 -7.81 2.04 -15.68
CA GLU A 87 -6.41 1.80 -15.34
C GLU A 87 -6.25 1.02 -14.04
N LEU A 88 -7.00 1.37 -12.98
CA LEU A 88 -6.99 0.64 -11.72
C LEU A 88 -7.45 -0.81 -11.89
N TYR A 89 -8.52 -1.07 -12.65
CA TYR A 89 -8.97 -2.44 -12.92
C TYR A 89 -7.89 -3.26 -13.64
N ARG A 90 -7.24 -2.68 -14.66
CA ARG A 90 -6.12 -3.33 -15.37
C ARG A 90 -4.94 -3.61 -14.44
N ALA A 91 -4.55 -2.65 -13.59
CA ALA A 91 -3.46 -2.79 -12.63
C ALA A 91 -3.75 -3.87 -11.58
N CYS A 92 -4.99 -3.91 -11.05
CA CYS A 92 -5.45 -4.94 -10.13
C CYS A 92 -5.39 -6.34 -10.76
N GLY A 93 -5.70 -6.46 -12.06
CA GLY A 93 -5.53 -7.71 -12.81
C GLY A 93 -4.08 -8.23 -12.81
N ILE A 94 -3.09 -7.35 -12.98
CA ILE A 94 -1.66 -7.70 -12.87
C ILE A 94 -1.30 -8.18 -11.45
N LEU A 95 -1.91 -7.57 -10.43
CA LEU A 95 -1.76 -7.93 -9.02
C LEU A 95 -2.59 -9.16 -8.61
N LYS A 96 -3.30 -9.78 -9.56
CA LYS A 96 -4.17 -10.97 -9.36
C LYS A 96 -5.40 -10.70 -8.48
N ILE A 97 -5.98 -9.52 -8.57
CA ILE A 97 -7.25 -9.16 -7.93
C ILE A 97 -8.33 -9.10 -9.01
N SER A 98 -9.45 -9.79 -8.79
CA SER A 98 -10.58 -9.80 -9.74
C SER A 98 -11.28 -8.44 -9.77
N PRO A 99 -11.85 -7.98 -10.89
CA PRO A 99 -12.63 -6.74 -10.94
C PRO A 99 -13.78 -6.69 -9.93
N ASP A 100 -14.41 -7.83 -9.64
CA ASP A 100 -15.51 -7.98 -8.67
C ASP A 100 -15.07 -7.66 -7.23
N GLN A 101 -13.76 -7.73 -6.98
CA GLN A 101 -13.12 -7.45 -5.70
C GLN A 101 -12.70 -5.98 -5.57
N VAL A 102 -12.90 -5.17 -6.60
CA VAL A 102 -12.47 -3.76 -6.64
C VAL A 102 -13.69 -2.86 -6.75
N LYS A 103 -13.92 -2.04 -5.72
CA LYS A 103 -14.91 -0.97 -5.73
C LYS A 103 -14.23 0.39 -5.79
N ILE A 104 -14.68 1.24 -6.71
CA ILE A 104 -14.24 2.63 -6.81
C ILE A 104 -15.42 3.52 -6.45
N ILE A 105 -15.19 4.50 -5.58
CA ILE A 105 -16.18 5.48 -5.17
C ILE A 105 -16.03 6.74 -6.02
N ASP A 106 -17.16 7.20 -6.55
CA ASP A 106 -17.28 8.45 -7.27
C ASP A 106 -18.31 9.30 -6.53
N HIS A 107 -17.83 10.19 -5.66
CA HIS A 107 -18.68 10.97 -4.77
C HIS A 107 -18.18 12.41 -4.63
N PRO A 108 -19.06 13.43 -4.61
CA PRO A 108 -18.66 14.83 -4.46
C PRO A 108 -17.86 15.14 -3.19
N SER A 109 -18.05 14.36 -2.12
CA SER A 109 -17.29 14.52 -0.86
C SER A 109 -15.87 13.93 -0.89
N PHE A 110 -15.49 13.20 -1.95
CA PHE A 110 -14.20 12.52 -2.07
C PHE A 110 -13.46 12.93 -3.35
N GLN A 111 -13.36 14.24 -3.58
CA GLN A 111 -12.62 14.77 -4.72
C GLN A 111 -11.11 14.72 -4.47
N ASP A 112 -10.38 14.28 -5.48
CA ASP A 112 -8.93 14.27 -5.46
C ASP A 112 -8.36 15.70 -5.40
N GLY A 113 -7.31 15.91 -4.60
CA GLY A 113 -6.66 17.21 -4.44
C GLY A 113 -6.15 17.49 -3.03
N PHE A 114 -5.70 18.73 -2.81
CA PHE A 114 -5.09 19.18 -1.55
C PHE A 114 -5.94 20.16 -0.75
N HIS A 115 -7.06 20.61 -1.31
CA HIS A 115 -7.79 21.78 -0.80
C HIS A 115 -9.02 21.45 0.02
N HIS A 116 -9.54 20.22 -0.08
CA HIS A 116 -10.78 19.81 0.56
C HIS A 116 -10.54 18.57 1.41
N ALA A 117 -10.85 18.67 2.70
CA ALA A 117 -10.89 17.51 3.57
C ALA A 117 -12.09 16.64 3.22
N TRP A 118 -11.90 15.33 3.18
CA TRP A 118 -12.98 14.39 2.94
C TRP A 118 -13.85 14.19 4.18
N ASP A 119 -15.12 13.85 3.98
CA ASP A 119 -16.06 13.56 5.06
C ASP A 119 -15.74 12.20 5.70
N HIS A 120 -15.11 12.22 6.87
CA HIS A 120 -14.70 11.01 7.59
C HIS A 120 -15.90 10.18 8.09
N HIS A 121 -17.06 10.81 8.40
CA HIS A 121 -18.27 10.09 8.80
C HIS A 121 -18.87 9.32 7.63
N LEU A 122 -18.92 9.95 6.45
CA LEU A 122 -19.38 9.28 5.23
C LEU A 122 -18.44 8.14 4.83
N LEU A 123 -17.12 8.37 4.90
CA LEU A 123 -16.11 7.34 4.62
C LEU A 123 -16.31 6.15 5.56
N ALA A 124 -16.43 6.40 6.87
CA ALA A 124 -16.65 5.36 7.86
C ALA A 124 -17.91 4.53 7.56
N ARG A 125 -19.02 5.20 7.22
CA ARG A 125 -20.27 4.53 6.83
C ARG A 125 -20.10 3.62 5.61
N ILE A 126 -19.46 4.11 4.55
CA ILE A 126 -19.22 3.33 3.32
C ILE A 126 -18.33 2.11 3.59
N VAL A 127 -17.31 2.28 4.43
CA VAL A 127 -16.44 1.18 4.85
C VAL A 127 -17.21 0.15 5.69
N GLU A 128 -18.05 0.59 6.63
CA GLU A 128 -18.92 -0.31 7.42
C GLU A 128 -19.91 -1.09 6.57
N GLU A 129 -20.46 -0.47 5.53
CA GLU A 129 -21.32 -1.15 4.54
C GLU A 129 -20.53 -2.22 3.77
N HIS A 130 -19.31 -1.91 3.32
CA HIS A 130 -18.43 -2.88 2.66
C HIS A 130 -18.03 -4.03 3.56
N ILE A 131 -17.72 -3.72 4.83
CA ILE A 131 -17.41 -4.73 5.85
C ILE A 131 -18.56 -5.73 5.99
N LYS A 132 -19.81 -5.24 6.05
CA LYS A 132 -21.00 -6.09 6.18
C LYS A 132 -21.25 -6.90 4.91
N LEU A 133 -21.09 -6.28 3.74
CA LEU A 133 -21.37 -6.92 2.45
C LEU A 133 -20.41 -8.08 2.16
N TRP A 134 -19.14 -7.94 2.52
CA TRP A 134 -18.07 -8.88 2.18
C TRP A 134 -17.53 -9.68 3.36
N ASP A 135 -18.19 -9.59 4.52
CA ASP A 135 -17.79 -10.23 5.78
C ASP A 135 -16.29 -10.00 6.10
N ILE A 136 -15.88 -8.74 6.06
CA ILE A 136 -14.48 -8.34 6.23
C ILE A 136 -14.06 -8.48 7.70
N GLU A 137 -12.94 -9.15 7.91
CA GLU A 137 -12.36 -9.41 9.23
C GLU A 137 -11.18 -8.47 9.55
N LEU A 138 -10.50 -7.99 8.49
CA LEU A 138 -9.29 -7.19 8.62
C LEU A 138 -9.24 -6.03 7.62
N LEU A 139 -8.91 -4.83 8.10
CA LEU A 139 -8.71 -3.63 7.31
C LEU A 139 -7.22 -3.33 7.14
N ILE A 140 -6.83 -2.85 5.96
CA ILE A 140 -5.50 -2.30 5.69
C ILE A 140 -5.67 -0.92 5.05
N THR A 141 -4.90 0.06 5.50
CA THR A 141 -4.93 1.42 4.91
C THR A 141 -3.61 2.17 5.15
N PHE A 142 -3.60 3.48 4.89
CA PHE A 142 -2.51 4.39 5.21
C PHE A 142 -2.42 4.72 6.71
N ASP A 143 -1.24 5.12 7.17
CA ASP A 143 -1.10 5.72 8.49
C ASP A 143 -1.48 7.21 8.51
N SER A 144 -1.48 7.80 9.70
CA SER A 144 -1.79 9.22 9.93
C SER A 144 -0.92 10.23 9.15
N HIS A 145 0.21 9.81 8.59
CA HIS A 145 1.07 10.65 7.76
C HIS A 145 0.74 10.53 6.26
N GLY A 146 0.19 9.41 5.80
CA GLY A 146 -0.25 9.27 4.41
C GLY A 146 0.90 9.25 3.39
N VAL A 147 1.96 8.49 3.69
CA VAL A 147 3.18 8.27 2.90
C VAL A 147 4.04 9.53 2.68
N SER A 148 3.49 10.54 2.01
CA SER A 148 4.13 11.82 1.70
C SER A 148 3.41 13.02 2.31
N GLY A 149 2.47 12.80 3.24
CA GLY A 149 1.65 13.89 3.78
C GLY A 149 0.40 14.18 2.95
N HIS A 150 0.03 13.32 1.99
CA HIS A 150 -1.11 13.59 1.12
C HIS A 150 -2.41 13.66 1.95
N PRO A 151 -3.20 14.76 1.88
CA PRO A 151 -4.38 14.93 2.72
C PRO A 151 -5.40 13.81 2.54
N ASN A 152 -5.73 13.41 1.32
CA ASN A 152 -6.67 12.32 1.07
C ASN A 152 -6.25 10.99 1.71
N HIS A 153 -4.95 10.65 1.72
CA HIS A 153 -4.48 9.42 2.38
C HIS A 153 -4.70 9.49 3.90
N ARG A 154 -4.48 10.69 4.48
CA ARG A 154 -4.73 10.96 5.89
C ARG A 154 -6.22 10.92 6.21
N ASP A 155 -7.07 11.40 5.31
CA ASP A 155 -8.52 11.34 5.47
C ASP A 155 -9.04 9.90 5.44
N VAL A 156 -8.48 9.04 4.57
CA VAL A 156 -8.75 7.59 4.63
C VAL A 156 -8.35 7.02 5.99
N HIS A 157 -7.16 7.34 6.50
CA HIS A 157 -6.73 6.91 7.83
C HIS A 157 -7.73 7.35 8.93
N HIS A 158 -8.18 8.61 8.91
CA HIS A 158 -9.12 9.14 9.89
C HIS A 158 -10.49 8.48 9.81
N GLY A 159 -11.04 8.26 8.61
CA GLY A 159 -12.31 7.54 8.46
C GLY A 159 -12.21 6.09 8.94
N ILE A 160 -11.09 5.40 8.69
CA ILE A 160 -10.86 4.05 9.24
C ILE A 160 -10.78 4.07 10.77
N ARG A 161 -10.12 5.05 11.37
CA ARG A 161 -10.12 5.20 12.84
C ARG A 161 -11.53 5.39 13.40
N MET A 162 -12.38 6.15 12.72
CA MET A 162 -13.77 6.34 13.12
C MET A 162 -14.58 5.04 13.08
N VAL A 163 -14.39 4.21 12.04
CA VAL A 163 -14.98 2.85 11.99
C VAL A 163 -14.60 2.07 13.24
N LEU A 164 -13.31 2.07 13.61
CA LEU A 164 -12.85 1.29 14.76
C LEU A 164 -13.34 1.85 16.11
N SER A 165 -13.50 3.17 16.23
CA SER A 165 -14.07 3.79 17.43
C SER A 165 -15.57 3.53 17.58
N GLY A 166 -16.32 3.49 16.49
CA GLY A 166 -17.76 3.20 16.49
C GLY A 166 -18.09 1.72 16.64
N ASN A 167 -17.16 0.84 16.30
CA ASN A 167 -17.40 -0.60 16.21
C ASN A 167 -17.19 -1.35 17.54
N SER A 168 -17.97 -1.01 18.56
CA SER A 168 -17.92 -1.70 19.86
C SER A 168 -18.44 -3.16 19.82
N GLN A 169 -19.12 -3.57 18.74
CA GLN A 169 -19.80 -4.87 18.66
C GLN A 169 -19.09 -5.90 17.77
N ARG A 170 -18.32 -5.50 16.74
CA ARG A 170 -17.50 -6.41 15.92
C ARG A 170 -16.02 -6.12 16.13
N LYS A 171 -15.28 -7.16 16.51
CA LYS A 171 -13.82 -7.08 16.71
C LYS A 171 -13.09 -7.12 15.37
N ILE A 172 -13.22 -6.05 14.58
CA ILE A 172 -12.46 -5.90 13.33
C ILE A 172 -11.04 -5.51 13.65
N GLU A 173 -10.09 -6.18 13.01
CA GLU A 173 -8.68 -5.85 13.12
C GLU A 173 -8.31 -4.83 12.04
N ALA A 174 -7.48 -3.84 12.34
CA ALA A 174 -7.01 -2.88 11.34
C ALA A 174 -5.52 -2.64 11.41
N TRP A 175 -4.92 -2.46 10.24
CA TRP A 175 -3.50 -2.25 10.05
C TRP A 175 -3.25 -1.06 9.12
N GLU A 176 -2.17 -0.35 9.38
CA GLU A 176 -1.76 0.83 8.62
C GLU A 176 -0.35 0.66 8.06
N LEU A 177 -0.14 1.13 6.83
CA LEU A 177 1.17 1.22 6.19
C LEU A 177 2.01 2.32 6.84
N ILE A 178 3.17 1.95 7.38
CA ILE A 178 4.08 2.90 8.03
C ILE A 178 4.71 3.83 6.98
N SER A 179 4.52 5.13 7.17
CA SER A 179 5.21 6.17 6.41
C SER A 179 6.70 6.21 6.74
N THR A 180 7.55 6.24 5.71
CA THR A 180 9.00 6.28 5.84
C THR A 180 9.56 7.66 5.51
N THR A 181 10.73 7.98 6.06
CA THR A 181 11.47 9.21 5.72
C THR A 181 11.85 9.21 4.24
N ILE A 182 12.06 10.38 3.65
CA ILE A 182 12.45 10.53 2.23
C ILE A 182 13.71 9.68 1.90
N LEU A 183 14.70 9.66 2.80
CA LEU A 183 15.92 8.86 2.60
C LEU A 183 15.62 7.37 2.48
N ARG A 184 14.78 6.83 3.36
CA ARG A 184 14.38 5.42 3.29
C ARG A 184 13.48 5.14 2.10
N LYS A 185 12.52 6.03 1.86
CA LYS A 185 11.57 5.97 0.75
C LYS A 185 12.29 5.81 -0.58
N TYR A 186 13.43 6.47 -0.80
CA TYR A 186 14.19 6.39 -2.06
C TYR A 186 15.49 5.57 -1.97
N SER A 187 15.63 4.71 -0.96
CA SER A 187 16.78 3.79 -0.84
C SER A 187 16.62 2.48 -1.62
N GLY A 188 15.46 2.28 -2.26
CA GLY A 188 15.13 1.08 -3.04
C GLY A 188 15.19 -0.21 -2.21
N PRO A 189 15.80 -1.29 -2.71
CA PRO A 189 15.88 -2.57 -2.02
C PRO A 189 16.79 -2.54 -0.78
N LEU A 190 17.64 -1.51 -0.60
CA LEU A 190 18.39 -1.35 0.66
C LEU A 190 17.46 -1.28 1.87
N ASP A 191 16.25 -0.74 1.68
CA ASP A 191 15.25 -0.62 2.73
C ASP A 191 14.79 -1.98 3.30
N ILE A 192 14.98 -3.08 2.55
CA ILE A 192 14.68 -4.45 3.02
C ILE A 192 15.44 -4.74 4.33
N TRP A 193 16.72 -4.39 4.40
CA TRP A 193 17.55 -4.66 5.57
C TRP A 193 17.10 -3.83 6.77
N LEU A 194 16.86 -2.53 6.55
CA LEU A 194 16.38 -1.62 7.58
C LEU A 194 15.00 -2.06 8.10
N SER A 195 14.10 -2.43 7.20
CA SER A 195 12.75 -2.88 7.54
C SER A 195 12.72 -4.20 8.32
N ILE A 196 13.63 -5.13 8.02
CA ILE A 196 13.76 -6.38 8.78
C ILE A 196 14.40 -6.15 10.15
N LEU A 197 15.41 -5.26 10.23
CA LEU A 197 15.99 -4.89 11.52
C LEU A 197 14.93 -4.21 12.40
N GLN A 198 14.19 -3.28 11.81
CA GLN A 198 13.10 -2.56 12.46
C GLN A 198 12.00 -3.51 12.97
N SER A 199 11.55 -4.47 12.16
CA SER A 199 10.53 -5.43 12.60
C SER A 199 11.01 -6.34 13.72
N LYS A 200 12.30 -6.71 13.76
CA LYS A 200 12.90 -7.44 14.88
C LYS A 200 12.95 -6.61 16.16
N CYS A 201 13.35 -5.33 16.07
CA CYS A 201 13.38 -4.42 17.21
C CYS A 201 11.98 -4.11 17.75
N TYR A 202 10.96 -4.14 16.90
CA TYR A 202 9.57 -3.94 17.27
C TYR A 202 8.79 -5.23 17.53
N ARG A 203 9.43 -6.35 17.85
CA ARG A 203 8.76 -7.62 18.18
C ARG A 203 7.65 -7.55 19.26
N GLY A 204 7.55 -6.46 20.03
CA GLY A 204 6.44 -6.19 20.96
C GLY A 204 5.35 -5.22 20.46
N ARG A 205 5.59 -4.48 19.36
CA ARG A 205 4.57 -3.66 18.70
C ARG A 205 4.04 -4.49 17.54
N HIS A 206 2.74 -4.80 17.53
CA HIS A 206 2.04 -5.55 16.47
C HIS A 206 2.37 -4.98 15.07
N THR A 207 3.48 -5.40 14.48
CA THR A 207 4.04 -4.93 13.21
C THR A 207 4.36 -6.14 12.38
N HIS A 208 4.14 -6.03 11.07
CA HIS A 208 4.40 -7.09 10.12
C HIS A 208 5.10 -6.52 8.88
N CYS A 209 5.99 -7.31 8.30
CA CYS A 209 6.87 -6.89 7.20
C CYS A 209 6.65 -7.79 5.98
N PHE A 210 6.06 -7.22 4.94
CA PHE A 210 5.85 -7.89 3.65
C PHE A 210 7.00 -7.59 2.72
N LEU A 211 7.68 -8.65 2.24
CA LEU A 211 8.71 -8.54 1.22
C LEU A 211 8.10 -8.81 -0.15
N ASN A 212 8.37 -7.93 -1.12
CA ASN A 212 7.90 -8.15 -2.48
C ASN A 212 8.86 -9.07 -3.24
N SER A 213 8.49 -10.34 -3.35
CA SER A 213 9.22 -11.31 -4.20
C SER A 213 9.02 -11.07 -5.71
N TYR A 214 8.13 -10.16 -6.11
CA TYR A 214 7.81 -9.90 -7.52
C TYR A 214 7.84 -8.40 -7.88
N PRO A 215 8.95 -7.65 -7.71
CA PRO A 215 9.02 -6.22 -8.06
C PRO A 215 8.66 -5.92 -9.54
N ARG A 216 8.91 -6.88 -10.44
CA ARG A 216 8.49 -6.76 -11.85
C ARG A 216 6.97 -6.63 -11.98
N LYS A 217 6.18 -7.28 -11.13
CA LYS A 217 4.72 -7.13 -11.15
C LYS A 217 4.28 -5.75 -10.71
N THR A 218 4.95 -5.16 -9.73
CA THR A 218 4.73 -3.77 -9.32
C THR A 218 4.96 -2.81 -10.48
N TYR A 219 6.04 -3.01 -11.23
CA TYR A 219 6.31 -2.24 -12.45
C TYR A 219 5.21 -2.43 -13.49
N LEU A 220 4.81 -3.67 -13.78
CA LEU A 220 3.78 -3.95 -14.78
C LEU A 220 2.39 -3.42 -14.37
N ALA A 221 2.06 -3.46 -13.08
CA ALA A 221 0.82 -2.93 -12.54
C ALA A 221 0.80 -1.40 -12.64
N MET A 222 1.88 -0.73 -12.22
CA MET A 222 2.00 0.72 -12.36
C MET A 222 2.02 1.17 -13.83
N ALA A 223 2.55 0.34 -14.73
CA ALA A 223 2.51 0.59 -16.16
C ALA A 223 1.10 0.45 -16.79
N GLN A 224 0.11 -0.11 -16.08
CA GLN A 224 -1.29 -0.07 -16.53
C GLN A 224 -1.96 1.29 -16.30
N HIS A 225 -1.38 2.13 -15.42
CA HIS A 225 -1.79 3.52 -15.22
C HIS A 225 -1.17 4.42 -16.27
N ASP A 226 -1.50 4.18 -17.54
CA ASP A 226 -0.92 4.87 -18.71
C ASP A 226 -0.94 6.40 -18.55
N SER A 227 -2.06 6.96 -18.08
CA SER A 227 -2.27 8.39 -17.86
C SER A 227 -1.35 8.98 -16.78
N GLN A 228 -0.80 8.12 -15.92
CA GLN A 228 0.04 8.47 -14.79
C GLN A 228 1.48 7.95 -14.96
N TRP A 229 1.78 7.19 -16.01
CA TRP A 229 3.06 6.50 -16.22
C TRP A 229 4.18 7.39 -16.78
N ILE A 230 4.38 8.52 -16.10
CA ILE A 230 5.37 9.56 -16.42
C ILE A 230 6.73 9.30 -15.76
N TRP A 231 7.75 10.02 -16.20
CA TRP A 231 9.16 9.72 -15.90
C TRP A 231 9.47 9.59 -14.40
N PHE A 232 8.93 10.47 -13.55
CA PHE A 232 9.22 10.42 -12.11
C PHE A 232 8.49 9.26 -11.41
N ARG A 233 7.35 8.77 -11.92
CA ARG A 233 6.70 7.56 -11.39
C ARG A 233 7.49 6.31 -11.74
N LYS A 234 8.13 6.27 -12.90
CA LYS A 234 9.07 5.20 -13.26
C LYS A 234 10.27 5.17 -12.30
N LEU A 235 10.82 6.34 -11.98
CA LEU A 235 11.88 6.46 -10.97
C LEU A 235 11.38 6.05 -9.58
N PHE A 236 10.18 6.46 -9.19
CA PHE A 236 9.57 6.04 -7.94
C PHE A 236 9.48 4.51 -7.86
N VAL A 237 8.93 3.83 -8.87
CA VAL A 237 8.84 2.37 -8.86
C VAL A 237 10.22 1.71 -8.82
N ALA A 238 11.21 2.26 -9.52
CA ALA A 238 12.56 1.68 -9.53
C ALA A 238 13.31 1.88 -8.21
N PHE A 239 13.14 3.03 -7.55
CA PHE A 239 13.98 3.42 -6.41
C PHE A 239 13.22 3.50 -5.09
N SER A 240 11.90 3.27 -5.09
CA SER A 240 11.14 3.36 -3.85
C SER A 240 11.25 2.09 -3.02
N GLY A 241 11.51 2.23 -1.72
CA GLY A 241 11.42 1.14 -0.74
C GLY A 241 10.05 0.45 -0.75
N TYR A 242 8.97 1.20 -1.02
CA TYR A 242 7.59 0.66 -1.11
C TYR A 242 7.40 -0.36 -2.24
N THR A 243 8.27 -0.37 -3.25
CA THR A 243 8.26 -1.41 -4.29
C THR A 243 8.78 -2.74 -3.75
N TYR A 244 9.65 -2.71 -2.74
CA TYR A 244 10.39 -3.90 -2.28
C TYR A 244 9.91 -4.42 -0.93
N VAL A 245 9.44 -3.54 -0.06
CA VAL A 245 9.03 -3.89 1.30
C VAL A 245 7.91 -2.97 1.80
N ASN A 246 6.94 -3.56 2.49
CA ASN A 246 5.96 -2.82 3.29
C ASN A 246 6.10 -3.23 4.75
N ILE A 247 6.13 -2.26 5.65
CA ILE A 247 5.90 -2.51 7.08
C ILE A 247 4.52 -1.98 7.41
N ILE A 248 3.66 -2.85 7.92
CA ILE A 248 2.36 -2.47 8.45
C ILE A 248 2.36 -2.58 9.97
N ARG A 249 1.55 -1.76 10.62
CA ARG A 249 1.36 -1.74 12.08
C ARG A 249 -0.12 -1.85 12.41
N ARG A 250 -0.47 -2.58 13.46
CA ARG A 250 -1.84 -2.62 13.96
C ARG A 250 -2.26 -1.26 14.50
N ILE A 251 -3.44 -0.79 14.11
CA ILE A 251 -4.05 0.42 14.63
C ILE A 251 -4.60 0.13 16.02
N ASN A 252 -4.14 0.89 17.03
CA ASN A 252 -4.69 0.85 18.37
C ASN A 252 -5.69 2.00 18.51
N VAL A 253 -6.91 1.69 18.97
CA VAL A 253 -7.95 2.69 19.28
C VAL A 253 -7.93 2.98 20.76
#